data_AF-A0A484ZQ86-F1
#
_entry.id   AF-A0A484ZQ86-F1
#
_cell.length_a   1.000
_cell.length_b   1.000
_cell.length_c   1.000
_cell.angle_alpha   90.00
_cell.angle_beta   90.00
_cell.angle_gamma   90.00
#
_symmetry.space_group_name_H-M   'P 1'
#
loop_
_entity.id
_entity.type
_entity.pdbx_description
1 polymer ?
#
loop_
_entity_poly.entity_id
_entity_poly.type
_entity_poly.pdbx_seq_one_letter_code
_entity_poly.pdbx_strand_id
1 'polypeptide(L)'
;MPGGLSKTGDGTLVLTKTNTYSGATSIGAGTLQADTTNIIAASSGLSMSGGVFDLHSFNQTLKSLSGSAGAITTGTGVLTIDSNASTGYAGSVSGNGKMIKQGTGTLTLSGSVSLLDPTSVLQINAGSLVGSSSNNNIQTTKVAINSGSQLLLINSASLSTATLSVGDSTTGSNTVSVITGAHASVTDNLYLGFFNGSTGVLNINGTGSLVDATNVQVGYGATSSGTINLNSNGTLQAESLNRGTERRVESFFDNGVLRAKADNSSFINGFSAGDLLLNAGGGTVDSNGFNIATNNVFSGTGKLTKAGAGVFTLTGLNTYTGGTSVSGGTLRLTGAGNPQFRCGRYWH
;
A
#
# COMPACT_ATOMS: atom_id res chain seq x y z
N MET A 1 17.60 -8.05 -35.29
CA MET A 1 16.84 -7.43 -36.39
C MET A 1 15.69 -6.61 -35.80
N PRO A 2 15.30 -5.47 -36.39
CA PRO A 2 14.25 -4.59 -35.87
C PRO A 2 12.81 -5.16 -35.96
N GLY A 3 12.64 -6.37 -36.53
CA GLY A 3 11.34 -7.04 -36.60
C GLY A 3 10.78 -7.41 -35.21
N GLY A 4 9.45 -7.53 -35.14
CA GLY A 4 8.71 -7.95 -33.95
C GLY A 4 8.03 -9.31 -34.12
N LEU A 5 7.42 -9.81 -33.05
CA LEU A 5 6.63 -11.04 -33.03
C LEU A 5 5.15 -10.68 -32.82
N SER A 6 4.25 -11.21 -33.65
CA SER A 6 2.81 -11.09 -33.45
C SER A 6 2.17 -12.46 -33.25
N LYS A 7 1.59 -12.69 -32.08
CA LYS A 7 0.84 -13.91 -31.77
C LYS A 7 -0.66 -13.66 -32.00
N THR A 8 -1.17 -14.32 -33.03
CA THR A 8 -2.59 -14.34 -33.43
C THR A 8 -3.10 -15.78 -33.50
N GLY A 9 -4.41 -15.95 -33.72
CA GLY A 9 -5.08 -17.25 -33.74
C GLY A 9 -5.16 -17.91 -32.36
N ASP A 10 -6.04 -18.88 -32.21
CA ASP A 10 -6.40 -19.42 -30.88
C ASP A 10 -5.38 -20.43 -30.32
N GLY A 11 -4.49 -20.95 -31.15
CA GLY A 11 -3.50 -21.96 -30.75
C GLY A 11 -2.40 -21.44 -29.82
N THR A 12 -1.58 -22.36 -29.33
CA THR A 12 -0.39 -22.07 -28.51
C THR A 12 0.86 -22.02 -29.38
N LEU A 13 1.63 -20.94 -29.24
CA LEU A 13 3.01 -20.84 -29.74
C LEU A 13 3.95 -21.02 -28.56
N VAL A 14 4.77 -22.07 -28.57
CA VAL A 14 5.79 -22.32 -27.54
C VAL A 14 7.14 -21.80 -28.04
N LEU A 15 7.80 -20.95 -27.25
CA LEU A 15 9.16 -20.50 -27.52
C LEU A 15 10.14 -21.25 -26.61
N THR A 16 10.96 -22.12 -27.21
CA THR A 16 11.90 -23.01 -26.53
C THR A 16 13.31 -22.44 -26.39
N LYS A 17 13.53 -21.20 -26.87
CA LYS A 17 14.80 -20.47 -26.81
C LYS A 17 14.57 -18.99 -26.51
N THR A 18 15.59 -18.34 -25.97
CA THR A 18 15.67 -16.87 -25.88
C THR A 18 15.77 -16.26 -27.28
N ASN A 19 14.81 -15.41 -27.66
CA ASN A 19 14.81 -14.77 -28.98
C ASN A 19 15.51 -13.41 -28.93
N THR A 20 16.14 -13.03 -30.04
CA THR A 20 17.01 -11.84 -30.14
C THR A 20 16.44 -10.73 -31.03
N TYR A 21 15.18 -10.84 -31.44
CA TYR A 21 14.49 -9.76 -32.14
C TYR A 21 14.28 -8.57 -31.19
N SER A 22 14.39 -7.35 -31.73
CA SER A 22 14.35 -6.13 -30.93
C SER A 22 13.07 -5.31 -31.11
N GLY A 23 12.22 -5.68 -32.08
CA GLY A 23 10.87 -5.12 -32.21
C GLY A 23 9.91 -5.61 -31.12
N ALA A 24 8.70 -5.06 -31.11
CA ALA A 24 7.70 -5.38 -30.09
C ALA A 24 7.18 -6.81 -30.23
N THR A 25 6.72 -7.36 -29.10
CA THR A 25 5.91 -8.59 -29.07
C THR A 25 4.46 -8.20 -28.86
N SER A 26 3.57 -8.56 -29.77
CA SER A 26 2.12 -8.31 -29.65
C SER A 26 1.35 -9.62 -29.51
N ILE A 27 0.46 -9.71 -28.53
CA ILE A 27 -0.46 -10.85 -28.36
C ILE A 27 -1.90 -10.35 -28.54
N GLY A 28 -2.56 -10.82 -29.59
CA GLY A 28 -3.97 -10.52 -29.87
C GLY A 28 -4.91 -11.67 -29.53
N ALA A 29 -4.45 -12.93 -29.67
CA ALA A 29 -5.25 -14.14 -29.42
C ALA A 29 -4.38 -15.38 -29.15
N GLY A 30 -5.01 -16.42 -28.58
CA GLY A 30 -4.35 -17.67 -28.19
C GLY A 30 -3.27 -17.49 -27.14
N THR A 31 -2.29 -18.39 -27.10
CA THR A 31 -1.26 -18.41 -26.04
C THR A 31 0.14 -18.27 -26.62
N LEU A 32 0.94 -17.35 -26.09
CA LEU A 32 2.40 -17.36 -26.22
C LEU A 32 2.99 -17.94 -24.95
N GLN A 33 3.55 -19.15 -25.03
CA GLN A 33 4.06 -19.88 -23.88
C GLN A 33 5.60 -19.92 -23.89
N ALA A 34 6.21 -19.71 -22.72
CA ALA A 34 7.63 -19.93 -22.51
C ALA A 34 7.94 -21.42 -22.23
N ASP A 35 9.08 -21.89 -22.71
CA ASP A 35 9.69 -23.17 -22.29
C ASP A 35 11.16 -22.95 -21.84
N THR A 36 11.53 -21.68 -21.66
CA THR A 36 12.80 -21.26 -21.11
C THR A 36 12.70 -19.83 -20.58
N THR A 37 13.71 -19.37 -19.85
CA THR A 37 13.75 -18.00 -19.34
C THR A 37 13.92 -16.97 -20.45
N ASN A 38 13.32 -15.80 -20.27
CA ASN A 38 13.57 -14.61 -21.09
C ASN A 38 13.33 -14.80 -22.60
N ILE A 39 12.29 -15.55 -22.98
CA ILE A 39 11.94 -15.82 -24.39
C ILE A 39 11.77 -14.55 -25.24
N ILE A 40 11.42 -13.42 -24.61
CA ILE A 40 11.19 -12.12 -25.27
C ILE A 40 11.98 -10.96 -24.66
N ALA A 41 13.03 -11.20 -23.86
CA ALA A 41 13.74 -10.12 -23.15
C ALA A 41 14.46 -9.12 -24.08
N ALA A 42 14.81 -9.52 -25.31
CA ALA A 42 15.38 -8.60 -26.29
C ALA A 42 14.33 -7.64 -26.90
N SER A 43 13.05 -8.03 -26.88
CA SER A 43 11.93 -7.26 -27.44
C SER A 43 11.83 -5.88 -26.82
N SER A 44 11.39 -4.88 -27.59
CA SER A 44 11.16 -3.54 -27.08
C SER A 44 10.01 -3.44 -26.07
N GLY A 45 9.14 -4.46 -25.99
CA GLY A 45 8.04 -4.52 -25.04
C GLY A 45 7.00 -5.57 -25.42
N LEU A 46 6.16 -5.92 -24.44
CA LEU A 46 4.97 -6.75 -24.65
C LEU A 46 3.74 -5.84 -24.71
N SER A 47 2.96 -5.96 -25.78
CA SER A 47 1.64 -5.34 -25.92
C SER A 47 0.56 -6.41 -26.05
N MET A 48 -0.52 -6.29 -25.28
CA MET A 48 -1.61 -7.28 -25.29
C MET A 48 -2.96 -6.62 -25.55
N SER A 49 -3.67 -7.09 -26.58
CA SER A 49 -5.07 -6.75 -26.82
C SER A 49 -6.00 -7.94 -26.55
N GLY A 50 -5.45 -9.08 -26.14
CA GLY A 50 -6.14 -10.33 -25.84
C GLY A 50 -5.15 -11.46 -25.58
N GLY A 51 -5.62 -12.71 -25.63
CA GLY A 51 -4.79 -13.90 -25.48
C GLY A 51 -4.08 -14.05 -24.12
N VAL A 52 -3.11 -14.95 -24.08
CA VAL A 52 -2.36 -15.32 -22.87
C VAL A 52 -0.85 -15.25 -23.13
N PHE A 53 -0.12 -14.58 -22.23
CA PHE A 53 1.33 -14.77 -22.09
C PHE A 53 1.57 -15.72 -20.92
N ASP A 54 1.93 -16.96 -21.23
CA ASP A 54 2.15 -17.99 -20.23
C ASP A 54 3.64 -18.16 -19.94
N LEU A 55 4.05 -17.78 -18.74
CA LEU A 55 5.43 -17.93 -18.30
C LEU A 55 5.79 -19.40 -18.09
N HIS A 56 4.82 -20.29 -17.91
CA HIS A 56 5.04 -21.72 -17.66
C HIS A 56 6.12 -21.96 -16.59
N SER A 57 6.07 -21.18 -15.50
CA SER A 57 7.02 -21.22 -14.40
C SER A 57 8.45 -20.76 -14.70
N PHE A 58 8.74 -20.23 -15.90
CA PHE A 58 10.02 -19.64 -16.26
C PHE A 58 10.05 -18.13 -16.00
N ASN A 59 11.20 -17.63 -15.55
CA ASN A 59 11.40 -16.19 -15.34
C ASN A 59 11.40 -15.44 -16.67
N GLN A 60 10.65 -14.34 -16.76
CA GLN A 60 10.58 -13.47 -17.93
C GLN A 60 10.78 -12.01 -17.52
N THR A 61 11.68 -11.34 -18.22
CA THR A 61 11.86 -9.89 -18.12
C THR A 61 11.31 -9.20 -19.36
N LEU A 62 10.44 -8.21 -19.14
CA LEU A 62 9.84 -7.36 -20.15
C LEU A 62 10.42 -5.94 -20.03
N LYS A 63 10.87 -5.34 -21.14
CA LYS A 63 11.30 -3.92 -21.16
C LYS A 63 10.15 -2.92 -21.05
N SER A 64 8.93 -3.40 -21.30
CA SER A 64 7.68 -2.65 -21.24
C SER A 64 6.51 -3.62 -21.25
N LEU A 65 5.42 -3.26 -20.58
CA LEU A 65 4.17 -3.99 -20.59
C LEU A 65 3.03 -3.00 -20.84
N SER A 66 2.28 -3.20 -21.92
CA SER A 66 1.08 -2.42 -22.21
C SER A 66 -0.06 -3.29 -22.71
N GLY A 67 -1.29 -2.80 -22.65
CA GLY A 67 -2.41 -3.51 -23.25
C GLY A 67 -3.77 -3.12 -22.73
N SER A 68 -4.80 -3.33 -23.56
CA SER A 68 -6.20 -3.11 -23.21
C SER A 68 -6.90 -4.36 -22.68
N ALA A 69 -6.30 -5.54 -22.82
CA ALA A 69 -6.84 -6.82 -22.35
C ALA A 69 -5.74 -7.92 -22.33
N GLY A 70 -6.17 -9.17 -22.17
CA GLY A 70 -5.31 -10.36 -22.14
C GLY A 70 -5.00 -10.84 -20.72
N ALA A 71 -4.29 -11.95 -20.62
CA ALA A 71 -3.87 -12.53 -19.35
C ALA A 71 -2.39 -12.90 -19.34
N ILE A 72 -1.71 -12.67 -18.22
CA ILE A 72 -0.38 -13.18 -17.96
C ILE A 72 -0.49 -14.24 -16.86
N THR A 73 -0.02 -15.46 -17.13
CA THR A 73 0.04 -16.55 -16.14
C THR A 73 1.48 -16.79 -15.74
N THR A 74 1.81 -16.60 -14.45
CA THR A 74 3.20 -16.68 -13.98
C THR A 74 3.69 -18.10 -13.72
N GLY A 75 2.78 -19.06 -13.51
CA GLY A 75 3.16 -20.36 -12.94
C GLY A 75 3.84 -20.13 -11.59
N THR A 76 5.03 -20.70 -11.37
CA THR A 76 5.92 -20.34 -10.24
C THR A 76 7.04 -19.37 -10.64
N GLY A 77 7.02 -18.85 -11.88
CA GLY A 77 8.06 -18.02 -12.45
C GLY A 77 7.99 -16.57 -11.98
N VAL A 78 9.05 -15.82 -12.24
CA VAL A 78 9.12 -14.38 -11.95
C VAL A 78 8.81 -13.58 -13.22
N LEU A 79 7.76 -12.76 -13.17
CA LEU A 79 7.48 -11.73 -14.16
C LEU A 79 8.13 -10.40 -13.75
N THR A 80 9.16 -9.96 -14.47
CA THR A 80 9.82 -8.67 -14.24
C THR A 80 9.42 -7.69 -15.33
N ILE A 81 8.89 -6.52 -14.94
CA ILE A 81 8.63 -5.38 -15.82
C ILE A 81 9.70 -4.34 -15.52
N ASP A 82 10.69 -4.24 -16.39
CA ASP A 82 11.82 -3.31 -16.29
C ASP A 82 11.67 -2.17 -17.30
N SER A 83 10.84 -1.18 -16.95
CA SER A 83 10.52 -0.08 -17.85
C SER A 83 10.77 1.28 -17.24
N ASN A 84 11.47 2.11 -18.00
CA ASN A 84 11.63 3.54 -17.72
C ASN A 84 10.53 4.39 -18.37
N ALA A 85 9.70 3.79 -19.22
CA ALA A 85 8.53 4.44 -19.82
C ALA A 85 7.28 4.13 -19.00
N SER A 86 6.40 5.12 -18.88
CA SER A 86 5.10 4.92 -18.23
C SER A 86 4.12 4.25 -19.19
N THR A 87 3.46 3.20 -18.72
CA THR A 87 2.57 2.34 -19.52
C THR A 87 1.35 1.89 -18.71
N GLY A 88 0.32 1.42 -19.42
CA GLY A 88 -0.91 0.91 -18.81
C GLY A 88 -1.23 -0.51 -19.30
N TYR A 89 -1.66 -1.37 -18.38
CA TYR A 89 -2.11 -2.72 -18.67
C TYR A 89 -3.45 -3.01 -17.99
N ALA A 90 -4.45 -3.32 -18.81
CA ALA A 90 -5.81 -3.61 -18.38
C ALA A 90 -6.13 -5.12 -18.32
N GLY A 91 -5.20 -5.97 -18.75
CA GLY A 91 -5.33 -7.42 -18.60
C GLY A 91 -5.05 -7.90 -17.19
N SER A 92 -5.27 -9.20 -16.95
CA SER A 92 -5.06 -9.83 -15.64
C SER A 92 -3.67 -10.44 -15.50
N VAL A 93 -3.08 -10.40 -14.31
CA VAL A 93 -1.89 -11.19 -13.95
C VAL A 93 -2.27 -12.21 -12.89
N SER A 94 -1.94 -13.48 -13.09
CA SER A 94 -2.29 -14.53 -12.13
C SER A 94 -1.22 -15.62 -12.03
N GLY A 95 -1.17 -16.34 -10.92
CA GLY A 95 -0.32 -17.50 -10.72
C GLY A 95 0.27 -17.54 -9.31
N ASN A 96 1.25 -18.42 -9.12
CA ASN A 96 1.90 -18.68 -7.83
C ASN A 96 3.31 -18.08 -7.75
N GLY A 97 3.74 -17.40 -8.82
CA GLY A 97 5.05 -16.81 -8.96
C GLY A 97 5.17 -15.41 -8.35
N LYS A 98 6.13 -14.63 -8.85
CA LYS A 98 6.37 -13.25 -8.40
C LYS A 98 6.13 -12.27 -9.52
N MET A 99 5.75 -11.06 -9.15
CA MET A 99 5.73 -9.92 -10.07
C MET A 99 6.67 -8.85 -9.53
N ILE A 100 7.61 -8.40 -10.36
CA ILE A 100 8.58 -7.36 -10.02
C ILE A 100 8.37 -6.18 -10.97
N LYS A 101 8.04 -5.02 -10.41
CA LYS A 101 8.09 -3.74 -11.12
C LYS A 101 9.42 -3.06 -10.83
N GLN A 102 10.20 -2.80 -11.87
CA GLN A 102 11.45 -2.03 -11.82
C GLN A 102 11.52 -1.06 -13.01
N GLY A 103 12.61 -0.32 -13.13
CA GLY A 103 12.71 0.86 -14.00
C GLY A 103 11.91 2.04 -13.47
N THR A 104 12.27 3.25 -13.90
CA THR A 104 11.74 4.51 -13.35
C THR A 104 10.31 4.86 -13.79
N GLY A 105 9.77 4.16 -14.79
CA GLY A 105 8.46 4.45 -15.35
C GLY A 105 7.32 4.04 -14.42
N THR A 106 6.13 4.58 -14.68
CA THR A 106 4.89 4.17 -13.99
C THR A 106 4.22 3.01 -14.73
N LEU A 107 3.91 1.92 -14.04
CA LEU A 107 3.00 0.89 -14.57
C LEU A 107 1.62 1.09 -13.96
N THR A 108 0.64 1.45 -14.80
CA THR A 108 -0.76 1.58 -14.39
C THR A 108 -1.50 0.28 -14.67
N LEU A 109 -2.04 -0.35 -13.63
CA LEU A 109 -2.87 -1.53 -13.71
C LEU A 109 -4.35 -1.14 -13.57
N SER A 110 -5.17 -1.62 -14.48
CA SER A 110 -6.63 -1.51 -14.41
C SER A 110 -7.35 -2.87 -14.45
N GLY A 111 -6.61 -3.95 -14.75
CA GLY A 111 -7.03 -5.33 -14.54
C GLY A 111 -6.56 -5.90 -13.20
N SER A 112 -6.98 -7.12 -12.88
CA SER A 112 -6.66 -7.78 -11.60
C SER A 112 -5.24 -8.34 -11.54
N VAL A 113 -4.70 -8.46 -10.32
CA VAL A 113 -3.47 -9.19 -10.03
C VAL A 113 -3.79 -10.22 -8.95
N SER A 114 -3.51 -11.49 -9.17
CA SER A 114 -3.80 -12.58 -8.22
C SER A 114 -2.58 -13.48 -8.03
N LEU A 115 -1.81 -13.23 -6.97
CA LEU A 115 -0.58 -13.93 -6.62
C LEU A 115 -0.68 -14.50 -5.21
N LEU A 116 -1.44 -15.59 -5.07
CA LEU A 116 -1.99 -16.06 -3.78
C LEU A 116 -1.16 -17.16 -3.10
N ASP A 117 -0.09 -17.64 -3.73
CA ASP A 117 0.79 -18.60 -3.08
C ASP A 117 1.50 -17.95 -1.88
N PRO A 118 1.71 -18.64 -0.75
CA PRO A 118 2.42 -18.09 0.41
C PRO A 118 3.82 -17.55 0.11
N THR A 119 4.46 -17.99 -0.98
CA THR A 119 5.78 -17.54 -1.43
C THR A 119 5.73 -16.46 -2.51
N SER A 120 4.55 -16.15 -3.04
CA SER A 120 4.31 -15.08 -4.00
C SER A 120 4.63 -13.72 -3.40
N VAL A 121 5.20 -12.83 -4.21
CA VAL A 121 5.47 -11.44 -3.81
C VAL A 121 5.18 -10.53 -4.99
N LEU A 122 4.43 -9.45 -4.73
CA LEU A 122 4.41 -8.27 -5.59
C LEU A 122 5.48 -7.29 -5.08
N GLN A 123 6.55 -7.13 -5.85
CA GLN A 123 7.70 -6.31 -5.47
C GLN A 123 7.83 -5.09 -6.37
N ILE A 124 8.03 -3.92 -5.79
CA ILE A 124 8.20 -2.66 -6.52
C ILE A 124 9.58 -2.11 -6.16
N ASN A 125 10.51 -2.24 -7.10
CA ASN A 125 11.94 -1.93 -6.96
C ASN A 125 12.36 -0.59 -7.54
N ALA A 126 11.58 -0.02 -8.46
CA ALA A 126 11.76 1.34 -8.95
C ALA A 126 10.46 1.89 -9.56
N GLY A 127 10.36 3.22 -9.60
CA GLY A 127 9.23 3.94 -10.22
C GLY A 127 7.95 3.79 -9.41
N SER A 128 6.82 3.74 -10.12
CA SER A 128 5.50 3.65 -9.50
C SER A 128 4.68 2.49 -10.09
N LEU A 129 3.96 1.78 -9.23
CA LEU A 129 2.86 0.90 -9.61
C LEU A 129 1.55 1.58 -9.20
N VAL A 130 0.64 1.77 -10.15
CA VAL A 130 -0.63 2.45 -9.91
C VAL A 130 -1.78 1.46 -10.11
N GLY A 131 -2.58 1.24 -9.08
CA GLY A 131 -3.90 0.63 -9.20
C GLY A 131 -4.95 1.71 -9.46
N SER A 132 -5.72 1.61 -10.54
CA SER A 132 -6.42 2.78 -11.11
C SER A 132 -7.93 2.66 -11.36
N SER A 133 -8.56 1.55 -10.97
CA SER A 133 -9.98 1.32 -11.21
C SER A 133 -10.57 0.37 -10.15
N SER A 134 -11.89 0.35 -10.02
CA SER A 134 -12.60 -0.65 -9.19
C SER A 134 -12.40 -2.09 -9.66
N ASN A 135 -12.01 -2.30 -10.92
CA ASN A 135 -11.68 -3.62 -11.46
C ASN A 135 -10.24 -4.04 -11.11
N ASN A 136 -9.39 -3.10 -10.69
CA ASN A 136 -8.05 -3.40 -10.20
C ASN A 136 -8.13 -3.89 -8.76
N ASN A 137 -8.34 -5.20 -8.64
CA ASN A 137 -8.19 -5.94 -7.40
C ASN A 137 -6.83 -6.65 -7.39
N ILE A 138 -5.90 -6.11 -6.61
CA ILE A 138 -4.58 -6.70 -6.36
C ILE A 138 -4.70 -7.59 -5.12
N GLN A 139 -4.61 -8.90 -5.32
CA GLN A 139 -4.60 -9.89 -4.26
C GLN A 139 -3.24 -10.58 -4.26
N THR A 140 -2.55 -10.51 -3.13
CA THR A 140 -1.26 -11.16 -2.96
C THR A 140 -1.06 -11.57 -1.52
N THR A 141 -0.03 -12.35 -1.22
CA THR A 141 0.35 -12.70 0.16
C THR A 141 1.34 -11.69 0.74
N LYS A 142 2.23 -11.12 -0.08
CA LYS A 142 3.16 -10.08 0.32
C LYS A 142 3.31 -8.99 -0.75
N VAL A 143 3.29 -7.73 -0.30
CA VAL A 143 3.76 -6.58 -1.08
C VAL A 143 5.03 -6.01 -0.46
N ALA A 144 6.05 -5.72 -1.28
CA ALA A 144 7.30 -5.08 -0.87
C ALA A 144 7.59 -3.84 -1.71
N ILE A 145 7.78 -2.68 -1.06
CA ILE A 145 8.12 -1.40 -1.69
C ILE A 145 9.57 -1.03 -1.36
N ASN A 146 10.40 -0.87 -2.39
CA ASN A 146 11.85 -0.73 -2.28
C ASN A 146 12.40 0.47 -3.04
N SER A 147 13.62 0.89 -2.67
CA SER A 147 14.47 1.83 -3.41
C SER A 147 13.82 3.15 -3.80
N GLY A 148 12.98 3.72 -2.93
CA GLY A 148 12.28 4.99 -3.20
C GLY A 148 11.09 4.85 -4.14
N SER A 149 10.55 3.64 -4.27
CA SER A 149 9.41 3.38 -5.15
C SER A 149 8.07 3.72 -4.51
N GLN A 150 7.03 3.63 -5.33
CA GLN A 150 5.66 3.91 -4.93
C GLN A 150 4.68 2.81 -5.33
N LEU A 151 3.76 2.51 -4.42
CA LEU A 151 2.44 1.97 -4.74
C LEU A 151 1.40 3.07 -4.56
N LEU A 152 0.59 3.31 -5.59
CA LEU A 152 -0.49 4.29 -5.57
C LEU A 152 -1.80 3.60 -5.93
N LEU A 153 -2.77 3.64 -5.02
CA LEU A 153 -4.13 3.15 -5.24
C LEU A 153 -5.08 4.34 -5.35
N ILE A 154 -5.80 4.43 -6.48
CA ILE A 154 -6.75 5.49 -6.80
C ILE A 154 -8.05 4.92 -7.36
N ASN A 155 -9.10 5.75 -7.42
CA ASN A 155 -10.35 5.46 -8.13
C ASN A 155 -10.96 4.11 -7.74
N SER A 156 -11.06 3.86 -6.43
CA SER A 156 -11.59 2.62 -5.86
C SER A 156 -10.81 1.33 -6.19
N ALA A 157 -9.55 1.44 -6.62
CA ALA A 157 -8.65 0.28 -6.65
C ALA A 157 -8.50 -0.34 -5.26
N SER A 158 -8.38 -1.68 -5.24
CA SER A 158 -8.26 -2.45 -4.01
C SER A 158 -6.97 -3.25 -3.95
N LEU A 159 -6.33 -3.23 -2.78
CA LEU A 159 -5.27 -4.17 -2.40
C LEU A 159 -5.78 -5.08 -1.29
N SER A 160 -5.51 -6.38 -1.39
CA SER A 160 -5.62 -7.36 -0.31
C SER A 160 -4.29 -8.10 -0.19
N THR A 161 -3.63 -7.96 0.96
CA THR A 161 -2.37 -8.64 1.25
C THR A 161 -2.28 -9.10 2.69
N ALA A 162 -1.50 -10.16 2.96
CA ALA A 162 -1.24 -10.53 4.35
C ALA A 162 -0.21 -9.56 4.96
N THR A 163 0.91 -9.36 4.27
CA THR A 163 1.96 -8.42 4.69
C THR A 163 2.15 -7.31 3.66
N LEU A 164 2.30 -6.07 4.14
CA LEU A 164 2.73 -4.93 3.34
C LEU A 164 3.99 -4.31 3.97
N SER A 165 5.13 -4.48 3.31
CA SER A 165 6.43 -3.95 3.74
C SER A 165 6.79 -2.70 2.94
N VAL A 166 6.73 -1.54 3.58
CA VAL A 166 7.12 -0.26 2.98
C VAL A 166 8.52 0.11 3.47
N GLY A 167 9.49 0.13 2.56
CA GLY A 167 10.89 0.25 2.91
C GLY A 167 11.55 -1.11 3.15
N ASP A 168 11.34 -2.08 2.27
CA ASP A 168 12.05 -3.38 2.29
C ASP A 168 13.46 -3.26 1.64
N SER A 169 14.09 -2.09 1.82
CA SER A 169 15.46 -1.73 1.38
C SER A 169 15.93 -0.42 2.05
N THR A 170 17.23 -0.14 2.07
CA THR A 170 17.84 1.03 2.73
C THR A 170 17.77 2.35 1.94
N THR A 171 17.35 2.31 0.68
CA THR A 171 17.45 3.47 -0.22
C THR A 171 16.10 4.12 -0.48
N GLY A 172 16.11 5.45 -0.55
CA GLY A 172 14.94 6.26 -0.89
C GLY A 172 13.82 6.24 0.16
N SER A 173 12.83 7.10 -0.06
CA SER A 173 11.59 7.11 0.71
C SER A 173 10.55 6.28 -0.03
N ASN A 174 10.15 5.16 0.57
CA ASN A 174 9.23 4.22 -0.04
C ASN A 174 7.81 4.62 0.34
N THR A 175 6.92 4.70 -0.64
CA THR A 175 5.58 5.30 -0.42
C THR A 175 4.47 4.35 -0.79
N VAL A 176 3.45 4.29 0.06
CA VAL A 176 2.13 3.76 -0.27
C VAL A 176 1.14 4.90 -0.13
N SER A 177 0.35 5.14 -1.18
CA SER A 177 -0.68 6.18 -1.19
C SER A 177 -2.02 5.55 -1.52
N VAL A 178 -2.99 5.70 -0.62
CA VAL A 178 -4.38 5.26 -0.80
C VAL A 178 -5.25 6.50 -0.84
N ILE A 179 -5.74 6.85 -2.04
CA ILE A 179 -6.45 8.10 -2.26
C ILE A 179 -7.69 7.91 -3.14
N THR A 180 -8.58 8.90 -3.17
CA THR A 180 -9.75 8.92 -4.06
C THR A 180 -10.62 7.66 -3.93
N GLY A 181 -10.96 7.29 -2.69
CA GLY A 181 -11.88 6.17 -2.42
C GLY A 181 -11.28 4.78 -2.64
N ALA A 182 -9.95 4.67 -2.73
CA ALA A 182 -9.25 3.40 -2.81
C ALA A 182 -9.16 2.69 -1.44
N HIS A 183 -8.94 1.38 -1.48
CA HIS A 183 -8.91 0.54 -0.29
C HIS A 183 -7.67 -0.36 -0.25
N ALA A 184 -7.02 -0.49 0.91
CA ALA A 184 -5.98 -1.49 1.13
C ALA A 184 -6.29 -2.29 2.39
N SER A 185 -6.44 -3.61 2.27
CA SER A 185 -6.58 -4.53 3.39
C SER A 185 -5.26 -5.26 3.63
N VAL A 186 -4.78 -5.22 4.88
CA VAL A 186 -3.55 -5.87 5.32
C VAL A 186 -3.89 -6.79 6.50
N THR A 187 -3.96 -8.10 6.26
CA THR A 187 -4.52 -9.03 7.26
C THR A 187 -3.58 -9.37 8.40
N ASP A 188 -2.27 -9.17 8.24
CA ASP A 188 -1.28 -9.50 9.27
C ASP A 188 -0.56 -8.23 9.73
N ASN A 189 0.43 -7.76 8.96
CA ASN A 189 1.28 -6.65 9.36
C ASN A 189 1.51 -5.65 8.22
N LEU A 190 1.27 -4.39 8.54
CA LEU A 190 1.72 -3.23 7.78
C LEU A 190 2.98 -2.67 8.44
N TYR A 191 4.11 -2.79 7.75
CA TYR A 191 5.39 -2.25 8.20
C TYR A 191 5.75 -0.99 7.43
N LEU A 192 6.03 0.09 8.16
CA LEU A 192 6.61 1.31 7.62
C LEU A 192 8.04 1.43 8.14
N GLY A 193 9.00 1.51 7.23
CA GLY A 193 10.40 1.37 7.59
C GLY A 193 10.74 -0.08 7.94
N PHE A 194 10.40 -1.03 7.06
CA PHE A 194 10.56 -2.46 7.35
C PHE A 194 12.02 -2.89 7.53
N PHE A 195 12.91 -2.49 6.62
CA PHE A 195 14.32 -2.84 6.68
C PHE A 195 15.12 -1.85 7.55
N ASN A 196 16.25 -2.27 8.10
CA ASN A 196 17.10 -1.39 8.90
C ASN A 196 17.53 -0.15 8.09
N GLY A 197 17.42 1.05 8.66
CA GLY A 197 17.77 2.30 8.00
C GLY A 197 16.85 2.74 6.86
N SER A 198 15.78 1.99 6.58
CA SER A 198 14.82 2.32 5.53
C SER A 198 13.88 3.45 5.92
N THR A 199 13.24 4.08 4.94
CA THR A 199 12.13 5.01 5.18
C THR A 199 10.87 4.49 4.50
N GLY A 200 9.79 4.33 5.27
CA GLY A 200 8.47 3.97 4.76
C GLY A 200 7.42 5.02 5.10
N VAL A 201 6.62 5.40 4.11
CA VAL A 201 5.58 6.43 4.24
C VAL A 201 4.26 5.87 3.76
N LEU A 202 3.24 6.04 4.59
CA LEU A 202 1.85 5.77 4.25
C LEU A 202 1.09 7.09 4.13
N ASN A 203 0.44 7.31 3.00
CA ASN A 203 -0.48 8.41 2.80
C ASN A 203 -1.90 7.87 2.63
N ILE A 204 -2.83 8.36 3.42
CA ILE A 204 -4.26 8.11 3.25
C ILE A 204 -4.94 9.46 3.12
N ASN A 205 -5.51 9.73 1.94
CA ASN A 205 -6.06 11.06 1.64
C ASN A 205 -7.42 10.97 0.96
N GLY A 206 -8.33 11.81 1.40
CA GLY A 206 -9.66 11.95 0.82
C GLY A 206 -10.68 11.00 1.42
N THR A 207 -11.92 11.45 1.45
CA THR A 207 -13.07 10.68 1.93
C THR A 207 -13.20 9.35 1.19
N GLY A 208 -13.48 8.28 1.93
CA GLY A 208 -13.63 6.93 1.40
C GLY A 208 -12.32 6.16 1.25
N SER A 209 -11.17 6.85 1.25
CA SER A 209 -9.87 6.19 1.24
C SER A 209 -9.62 5.47 2.57
N LEU A 210 -9.35 4.17 2.51
CA LEU A 210 -9.22 3.31 3.69
C LEU A 210 -8.00 2.41 3.59
N VAL A 211 -7.19 2.42 4.64
CA VAL A 211 -6.27 1.31 4.93
C VAL A 211 -6.83 0.56 6.12
N ASP A 212 -7.16 -0.71 5.93
CA ASP A 212 -7.65 -1.62 6.97
C ASP A 212 -6.56 -2.65 7.29
N ALA A 213 -5.79 -2.40 8.35
CA ALA A 213 -4.68 -3.24 8.76
C ALA A 213 -5.01 -3.97 10.07
N THR A 214 -4.43 -5.15 10.30
CA THR A 214 -4.47 -5.78 11.63
C THR A 214 -3.47 -5.07 12.55
N ASN A 215 -2.18 -5.21 12.25
CA ASN A 215 -1.11 -4.55 13.01
C ASN A 215 -0.38 -3.53 12.14
N VAL A 216 -0.16 -2.33 12.69
CA VAL A 216 0.66 -1.30 12.06
C VAL A 216 1.92 -1.08 12.88
N GLN A 217 3.08 -1.22 12.23
CA GLN A 217 4.40 -1.03 12.83
C GLN A 217 5.10 0.14 12.13
N VAL A 218 5.40 1.20 12.87
CA VAL A 218 5.95 2.44 12.32
C VAL A 218 7.39 2.62 12.78
N GLY A 219 8.32 2.64 11.83
CA GLY A 219 9.76 2.61 12.09
C GLY A 219 10.20 1.25 12.62
N TYR A 220 9.81 0.17 11.94
CA TYR A 220 10.00 -1.21 12.42
C TYR A 220 11.47 -1.64 12.51
N GLY A 221 12.23 -1.48 11.43
CA GLY A 221 13.64 -1.87 11.37
C GLY A 221 14.53 -0.96 12.24
N ALA A 222 15.71 -1.44 12.62
CA ALA A 222 16.67 -0.64 13.38
C ALA A 222 17.07 0.62 12.59
N THR A 223 17.09 1.78 13.24
CA THR A 223 17.38 3.09 12.61
C THR A 223 16.44 3.49 11.46
N SER A 224 15.35 2.76 11.25
CA SER A 224 14.38 3.06 10.18
C SER A 224 13.50 4.25 10.54
N SER A 225 12.89 4.86 9.54
CA SER A 225 11.90 5.91 9.72
C SER A 225 10.55 5.45 9.15
N GLY A 226 9.49 5.76 9.87
CA GLY A 226 8.12 5.46 9.46
C GLY A 226 7.27 6.72 9.56
N THR A 227 6.48 6.99 8.52
CA THR A 227 5.56 8.13 8.52
C THR A 227 4.17 7.70 8.12
N ILE A 228 3.16 8.10 8.89
CA ILE A 228 1.76 7.99 8.51
C ILE A 228 1.21 9.40 8.30
N ASN A 229 0.57 9.64 7.17
CA ASN A 229 -0.15 10.87 6.87
C ASN A 229 -1.64 10.54 6.69
N LEU A 230 -2.47 10.97 7.63
CA LEU A 230 -3.93 10.84 7.58
C LEU A 230 -4.54 12.21 7.29
N ASN A 231 -4.97 12.40 6.05
CA ASN A 231 -5.40 13.70 5.54
C ASN A 231 -6.83 13.65 4.98
N SER A 232 -7.55 14.77 5.06
CA SER A 232 -8.83 14.99 4.35
C SER A 232 -9.86 13.85 4.50
N ASN A 233 -10.08 13.37 5.71
CA ASN A 233 -10.97 12.24 6.06
C ASN A 233 -10.54 10.85 5.56
N GLY A 234 -9.28 10.70 5.13
CA GLY A 234 -8.67 9.39 4.95
C GLY A 234 -8.65 8.61 6.26
N THR A 235 -8.96 7.31 6.20
CA THR A 235 -9.08 6.45 7.39
C THR A 235 -7.98 5.39 7.42
N LEU A 236 -7.25 5.32 8.53
CA LEU A 236 -6.52 4.13 8.94
C LEU A 236 -7.35 3.38 9.97
N GLN A 237 -7.74 2.15 9.66
CA GLN A 237 -8.41 1.25 10.58
C GLN A 237 -7.41 0.17 11.02
N ALA A 238 -7.25 -0.04 12.33
CA ALA A 238 -6.24 -0.95 12.89
C ALA A 238 -6.70 -1.64 14.19
N GLU A 239 -6.11 -2.80 14.52
CA GLU A 239 -6.18 -3.37 15.88
C GLU A 239 -5.11 -2.76 16.79
N SER A 240 -3.94 -2.43 16.24
CA SER A 240 -2.86 -1.77 16.95
C SER A 240 -2.02 -0.87 16.05
N LEU A 241 -1.55 0.23 16.63
CA LEU A 241 -0.56 1.14 16.07
C LEU A 241 0.65 1.16 17.00
N ASN A 242 1.73 0.52 16.59
CA ASN A 242 2.94 0.37 17.38
C ASN A 242 4.10 1.11 16.73
N ARG A 243 4.89 1.79 17.56
CA ARG A 243 6.20 2.30 17.15
C ARG A 243 7.23 1.18 17.24
N GLY A 244 8.08 1.08 16.24
CA GLY A 244 9.25 0.19 16.23
C GLY A 244 10.51 0.84 16.83
N THR A 245 11.68 0.28 16.51
CA THR A 245 12.94 0.54 17.21
C THR A 245 13.77 1.69 16.62
N GLU A 246 13.19 2.89 16.56
CA GLU A 246 13.88 4.20 16.47
C GLU A 246 14.22 4.81 15.08
N ARG A 247 13.90 6.11 14.90
CA ARG A 247 14.71 7.26 14.38
C ARG A 247 13.81 8.48 14.18
N ARG A 248 12.97 8.48 13.14
CA ARG A 248 11.86 9.43 12.95
C ARG A 248 10.59 8.63 12.74
N VAL A 249 9.72 8.65 13.73
CA VAL A 249 8.41 8.03 13.67
C VAL A 249 7.41 9.14 13.84
N GLU A 250 6.65 9.43 12.78
CA GLU A 250 5.73 10.56 12.78
C GLU A 250 4.38 10.09 12.22
N SER A 251 3.31 10.36 12.94
CA SER A 251 1.94 10.17 12.50
C SER A 251 1.25 11.52 12.51
N PHE A 252 1.00 12.03 11.30
CA PHE A 252 0.38 13.32 11.06
C PHE A 252 -1.11 13.15 10.83
N PHE A 253 -1.90 13.93 11.55
CA PHE A 253 -3.34 14.01 11.40
C PHE A 253 -3.71 15.40 10.91
N ASP A 254 -4.31 15.47 9.72
CA ASP A 254 -4.85 16.71 9.15
C ASP A 254 -6.27 16.46 8.59
N ASN A 255 -7.24 16.44 9.49
CA ASN A 255 -8.60 15.93 9.28
C ASN A 255 -8.67 14.41 8.99
N GLY A 256 -7.65 13.64 9.37
CA GLY A 256 -7.63 12.19 9.23
C GLY A 256 -8.36 11.43 10.33
N VAL A 257 -8.66 10.15 10.09
CA VAL A 257 -9.31 9.25 11.04
C VAL A 257 -8.42 8.04 11.34
N LEU A 258 -8.13 7.80 12.62
CA LEU A 258 -7.62 6.53 13.11
C LEU A 258 -8.77 5.78 13.79
N ARG A 259 -9.12 4.59 13.28
CA ARG A 259 -10.27 3.79 13.73
C ARG A 259 -9.82 2.45 14.34
N ALA A 260 -10.43 2.07 15.44
CA ALA A 260 -10.19 0.78 16.09
C ALA A 260 -10.96 -0.38 15.44
N LYS A 261 -10.37 -1.58 15.49
CA LYS A 261 -10.97 -2.86 15.03
C LYS A 261 -11.32 -3.82 16.16
N ALA A 262 -10.77 -3.60 17.35
CA ALA A 262 -10.93 -4.47 18.50
C ALA A 262 -10.69 -3.70 19.80
N ASP A 263 -11.10 -4.29 20.92
CA ASP A 263 -10.71 -3.81 22.24
C ASP A 263 -9.19 -3.91 22.40
N ASN A 264 -8.54 -2.82 22.81
CA ASN A 264 -7.09 -2.79 22.99
C ASN A 264 -6.65 -1.72 23.99
N SER A 265 -6.18 -2.13 25.17
CA SER A 265 -5.70 -1.22 26.22
C SER A 265 -4.36 -0.53 25.89
N SER A 266 -3.72 -0.91 24.79
CA SER A 266 -2.49 -0.32 24.27
C SER A 266 -2.64 -0.09 22.76
N PHE A 267 -3.79 0.46 22.33
CA PHE A 267 -4.15 0.65 20.93
C PHE A 267 -3.11 1.44 20.15
N ILE A 268 -2.56 2.50 20.77
CA ILE A 268 -1.38 3.20 20.29
C ILE A 268 -0.29 2.94 21.33
N ASN A 269 0.92 2.57 20.90
CA ASN A 269 1.98 2.14 21.81
C ASN A 269 3.39 2.55 21.34
N GLY A 270 4.21 2.99 22.29
CA GLY A 270 5.66 3.19 22.12
C GLY A 270 6.08 4.49 21.43
N PHE A 271 5.15 5.37 21.06
CA PHE A 271 5.38 6.67 20.43
C PHE A 271 5.96 7.68 21.43
N SER A 272 6.98 8.43 20.98
CA SER A 272 7.57 9.51 21.76
C SER A 272 6.69 10.76 21.71
N ALA A 273 6.89 11.67 22.66
CA ALA A 273 6.26 12.99 22.60
C ALA A 273 6.69 13.72 21.33
N GLY A 274 5.71 14.16 20.52
CA GLY A 274 5.95 14.79 19.21
C GLY A 274 5.70 13.86 18.02
N ASP A 275 5.70 12.54 18.22
CA ASP A 275 5.49 11.59 17.13
C ASP A 275 4.03 11.56 16.66
N LEU A 276 3.06 11.88 17.53
CA LEU A 276 1.63 11.94 17.20
C LEU A 276 1.18 13.40 17.06
N LEU A 277 1.25 13.95 15.84
CA LEU A 277 1.01 15.36 15.57
C LEU A 277 -0.39 15.62 14.99
N LEU A 278 -1.16 16.45 15.69
CA LEU A 278 -2.41 17.02 15.20
C LEU A 278 -2.08 18.34 14.47
N ASN A 279 -2.05 18.32 13.14
CA ASN A 279 -1.89 19.52 12.31
C ASN A 279 -3.13 20.42 12.42
N ALA A 280 -3.13 21.57 11.73
CA ALA A 280 -4.20 22.56 11.86
C ALA A 280 -5.62 21.99 11.67
N GLY A 281 -5.82 21.01 10.77
CA GLY A 281 -7.10 20.32 10.60
C GLY A 281 -7.51 19.40 11.76
N GLY A 282 -6.58 19.03 12.64
CA GLY A 282 -6.82 18.12 13.75
C GLY A 282 -6.89 16.66 13.32
N GLY A 283 -7.32 15.80 14.24
CA GLY A 283 -7.43 14.37 14.00
C GLY A 283 -8.60 13.74 14.74
N THR A 284 -9.12 12.65 14.19
CA THR A 284 -10.17 11.85 14.81
C THR A 284 -9.64 10.51 15.27
N VAL A 285 -9.88 10.15 16.53
CA VAL A 285 -9.75 8.79 17.05
C VAL A 285 -11.16 8.21 17.17
N ASP A 286 -11.48 7.27 16.29
CA ASP A 286 -12.75 6.58 16.23
C ASP A 286 -12.64 5.22 16.92
N SER A 287 -13.25 5.10 18.09
CA SER A 287 -13.30 3.84 18.83
C SER A 287 -14.11 2.74 18.15
N ASN A 288 -14.96 3.06 17.18
CA ASN A 288 -15.78 2.09 16.45
C ASN A 288 -16.60 1.11 17.33
N GLY A 289 -16.95 1.54 18.55
CA GLY A 289 -17.64 0.69 19.53
C GLY A 289 -16.73 -0.06 20.50
N PHE A 290 -15.42 -0.07 20.28
CA PHE A 290 -14.43 -0.76 21.12
C PHE A 290 -13.86 0.10 22.25
N ASN A 291 -13.41 -0.57 23.29
CA ASN A 291 -12.68 0.04 24.40
C ASN A 291 -11.18 0.04 24.09
N ILE A 292 -10.64 1.23 23.86
CA ILE A 292 -9.24 1.45 23.51
C ILE A 292 -8.56 2.36 24.53
N ALA A 293 -7.25 2.21 24.68
CA ALA A 293 -6.46 3.10 25.51
C ALA A 293 -5.08 3.38 24.93
N THR A 294 -4.50 4.51 25.36
CA THR A 294 -3.13 4.90 25.06
C THR A 294 -2.55 5.79 26.16
N ASN A 295 -1.26 5.60 26.45
CA ASN A 295 -0.45 6.47 27.27
C ASN A 295 0.41 7.46 26.45
N ASN A 296 0.32 7.40 25.12
CA ASN A 296 1.12 8.22 24.23
C ASN A 296 0.59 9.67 24.18
N VAL A 297 1.48 10.60 23.87
CA VAL A 297 1.23 12.04 23.90
C VAL A 297 0.88 12.55 22.50
N PHE A 298 -0.33 13.09 22.35
CA PHE A 298 -0.68 13.88 21.17
C PHE A 298 -0.22 15.33 21.35
N SER A 299 0.34 15.91 20.29
CA SER A 299 0.83 17.29 20.24
C SER A 299 0.26 18.04 19.02
N GLY A 300 0.60 19.33 18.87
CA GLY A 300 0.26 20.12 17.68
C GLY A 300 -0.80 21.20 17.92
N THR A 301 -1.18 21.91 16.86
CA THR A 301 -2.16 23.02 16.93
C THR A 301 -3.60 22.56 16.68
N GLY A 302 -3.77 21.34 16.17
CA GLY A 302 -5.06 20.75 15.83
C GLY A 302 -5.90 20.31 17.01
N LYS A 303 -7.18 20.10 16.72
CA LYS A 303 -8.16 19.53 17.65
C LYS A 303 -8.09 17.99 17.66
N LEU A 304 -8.22 17.39 18.84
CA LEU A 304 -8.49 15.95 18.97
C LEU A 304 -10.01 15.70 18.99
N THR A 305 -10.51 14.84 18.11
CA THR A 305 -11.92 14.42 18.08
C THR A 305 -12.03 12.96 18.47
N LYS A 306 -12.79 12.64 19.52
CA LYS A 306 -13.17 11.27 19.87
C LYS A 306 -14.51 10.91 19.22
N ALA A 307 -14.52 9.87 18.40
CA ALA A 307 -15.70 9.31 17.74
C ALA A 307 -15.93 7.82 18.10
N GLY A 308 -17.03 7.25 17.61
CA GLY A 308 -17.44 5.85 17.85
C GLY A 308 -17.99 5.61 19.26
N ALA A 309 -18.81 4.57 19.42
CA ALA A 309 -19.60 4.35 20.64
C ALA A 309 -18.78 3.87 21.87
N GLY A 310 -17.56 3.39 21.67
CA GLY A 310 -16.72 2.81 22.73
C GLY A 310 -16.00 3.84 23.60
N VAL A 311 -15.19 3.34 24.54
CA VAL A 311 -14.39 4.17 25.45
C VAL A 311 -12.99 4.37 24.88
N PHE A 312 -12.54 5.63 24.79
CA PHE A 312 -11.12 5.95 24.58
C PHE A 312 -10.52 6.44 25.89
N THR A 313 -9.59 5.68 26.45
CA THR A 313 -8.86 6.07 27.67
C THR A 313 -7.51 6.69 27.31
N LEU A 314 -7.34 7.96 27.68
CA LEU A 314 -6.14 8.74 27.38
C LEU A 314 -5.43 9.10 28.68
N THR A 315 -4.23 8.54 28.87
CA THR A 315 -3.49 8.66 30.13
C THR A 315 -2.21 9.50 30.00
N GLY A 316 -1.69 9.67 28.79
CA GLY A 316 -0.56 10.55 28.50
C GLY A 316 -0.90 12.03 28.73
N LEU A 317 0.10 12.83 29.06
CA LEU A 317 -0.02 14.29 29.18
C LEU A 317 -0.01 14.92 27.78
N ASN A 318 -1.17 15.29 27.26
CA ASN A 318 -1.28 15.80 25.90
C ASN A 318 -0.95 17.30 25.82
N THR A 319 -0.27 17.70 24.74
CA THR A 319 0.25 19.06 24.56
C THR A 319 -0.36 19.80 23.37
N TYR A 320 -1.35 19.21 22.69
CA TYR A 320 -2.06 19.88 21.61
C TYR A 320 -2.88 21.08 22.12
N THR A 321 -2.98 22.13 21.30
CA THR A 321 -3.64 23.40 21.69
C THR A 321 -5.01 23.61 21.04
N GLY A 322 -5.39 22.84 20.02
CA GLY A 322 -6.67 23.01 19.30
C GLY A 322 -7.91 22.51 20.04
N GLY A 323 -7.75 22.04 21.28
CA GLY A 323 -8.85 21.55 22.13
C GLY A 323 -9.30 20.13 21.82
N THR A 324 -10.32 19.67 22.55
CA THR A 324 -10.83 18.30 22.48
C THR A 324 -12.34 18.31 22.22
N SER A 325 -12.83 17.47 21.31
CA SER A 325 -14.24 17.26 21.04
C SER A 325 -14.60 15.78 21.17
N VAL A 326 -15.79 15.49 21.70
CA VAL A 326 -16.36 14.14 21.77
C VAL A 326 -17.61 14.13 20.92
N SER A 327 -17.55 13.48 19.76
CA SER A 327 -18.69 13.31 18.85
C SER A 327 -19.39 11.97 19.03
N GLY A 328 -18.79 11.02 19.76
CA GLY A 328 -19.40 9.75 20.11
C GLY A 328 -18.67 9.00 21.24
N GLY A 329 -19.44 8.17 21.96
CA GLY A 329 -18.94 7.30 23.03
C GLY A 329 -18.38 8.08 24.23
N THR A 330 -17.37 7.50 24.88
CA THR A 330 -16.76 8.10 26.08
C THR A 330 -15.28 8.39 25.86
N LEU A 331 -14.83 9.59 26.24
CA LEU A 331 -13.43 9.91 26.44
C LEU A 331 -13.12 9.87 27.94
N ARG A 332 -12.27 8.93 28.37
CA ARG A 332 -11.85 8.78 29.76
C ARG A 332 -10.43 9.31 29.93
N LEU A 333 -10.24 10.21 30.88
CA LEU A 333 -8.93 10.78 31.18
C LEU A 333 -8.49 10.32 32.57
N THR A 334 -7.30 9.75 32.68
CA THR A 334 -6.79 9.26 33.97
C THR A 334 -5.37 9.74 34.31
N GLY A 335 -4.79 10.63 33.49
CA GLY A 335 -3.51 11.30 33.75
C GLY A 335 -3.71 12.76 34.23
N ALA A 336 -2.75 13.28 34.99
CA ALA A 336 -2.75 14.67 35.42
C ALA A 336 -2.31 15.60 34.26
N GLY A 337 -3.19 16.48 33.77
CA GLY A 337 -2.81 17.64 32.93
C GLY A 337 -3.39 17.75 31.52
N ASN A 338 -4.47 17.03 31.18
CA ASN A 338 -5.08 17.17 29.85
C ASN A 338 -5.76 18.55 29.63
N PRO A 339 -5.59 19.16 28.44
CA PRO A 339 -5.97 20.54 28.18
C PRO A 339 -7.49 20.77 28.18
N GLN A 340 -7.85 22.03 28.42
CA GLN A 340 -9.17 22.49 28.85
C GLN A 340 -10.33 22.01 27.96
N PHE A 341 -11.32 21.38 28.60
CA PHE A 341 -12.60 21.08 27.98
C PHE A 341 -13.37 22.39 27.72
N ARG A 342 -13.65 22.70 26.45
CA ARG A 342 -14.84 23.49 26.13
C ARG A 342 -15.98 22.50 25.91
N CYS A 343 -16.79 22.27 26.95
CA CYS A 343 -18.07 21.60 26.80
C CYS A 343 -18.96 22.51 25.93
N GLY A 344 -19.21 22.11 24.68
CA GLY A 344 -20.22 22.73 23.84
C GLY A 344 -21.61 22.35 24.36
N ARG A 345 -22.03 22.97 25.47
CA ARG A 345 -23.43 23.04 25.84
C ARG A 345 -24.09 24.07 24.93
N TYR A 346 -24.82 23.61 23.92
CA TYR A 346 -25.93 24.40 23.41
C TYR A 346 -27.04 24.32 24.45
N TRP A 347 -27.11 25.31 25.33
CA TRP A 347 -28.36 25.68 26.00
C TRP A 347 -28.96 26.87 25.24
N HIS A 348 -30.30 26.82 25.12
CA HIS A 348 -31.21 27.63 24.32
C HIS A 348 -31.46 27.11 22.91
#